data_AF-H3DQW6-F1
#
_entry.id   AF-H3DQW6-F1
#
_cell.length_a   1.000
_cell.length_b   1.000
_cell.length_c   1.000
_cell.angle_alpha   90.00
_cell.angle_beta   90.00
_cell.angle_gamma   90.00
#
_symmetry.space_group_name_H-M   'P 1'
#
loop_
_entity.id
_entity.type
_entity.pdbx_description
1 polymer ?
#
loop_
_entity_poly.entity_id
_entity_poly.type
_entity_poly.pdbx_seq_one_letter_code
_entity_poly.pdbx_strand_id
1 'polypeptide(L)'
;LDQVLHLQAGDAGVVRLFSRVYQSLTPGGLFILQAQPWSRYNRSKRASETTFRHFRKVRLKPDQFTSYLTESVGFSSYRLLTHTGRKPARTGKQRPVYLFYKGPAHRK
;
A
#
# COMPACT_ATOMS: atom_id res chain seq x y z
N LEU A 1 6.69 -1.49 -5.10
CA LEU A 1 7.69 -0.43 -4.87
C LEU A 1 7.75 0.00 -3.38
N ASP A 2 7.11 -0.74 -2.48
CA ASP A 2 6.49 -0.11 -1.30
C ASP A 2 7.28 -0.27 0.00
N GLN A 3 8.32 -1.13 0.02
CA GLN A 3 9.15 -1.29 1.22
C GLN A 3 10.24 -0.24 1.33
N VAL A 4 10.92 0.06 0.22
CA VAL A 4 12.07 0.98 0.20
C VAL A 4 11.60 2.40 0.51
N LEU A 5 10.52 2.86 -0.15
CA LEU A 5 9.93 4.17 0.10
C LEU A 5 9.49 4.33 1.56
N HIS A 6 8.79 3.34 2.10
CA HIS A 6 8.26 3.38 3.46
C HIS A 6 9.37 3.37 4.52
N LEU A 7 10.45 2.62 4.29
CA LEU A 7 11.61 2.59 5.18
C LEU A 7 12.48 3.87 5.07
N GLN A 8 12.54 4.49 3.89
CA GLN A 8 13.32 5.71 3.68
C GLN A 8 12.60 6.98 4.12
N ALA A 9 11.28 7.07 3.88
CA ALA A 9 10.50 8.29 4.12
C ALA A 9 9.48 8.16 5.28
N GLY A 10 9.41 7.00 5.94
CA GLY A 10 8.47 6.73 7.01
C GLY A 10 7.00 6.82 6.56
N ASP A 11 6.09 6.86 7.54
CA ASP A 11 4.64 6.93 7.30
C ASP A 11 4.25 8.15 6.46
N ALA A 12 4.90 9.30 6.69
CA ALA A 12 4.63 10.53 5.95
C ALA A 12 4.87 10.36 4.43
N GLY A 13 5.88 9.57 4.05
CA GLY A 13 6.12 9.24 2.65
C GLY A 13 5.00 8.41 2.03
N VAL A 14 4.49 7.43 2.77
CA VAL A 14 3.37 6.56 2.33
C VAL A 14 2.08 7.36 2.21
N VAL A 15 1.76 8.17 3.22
CA VAL A 15 0.59 9.06 3.21
C VAL A 15 0.63 9.98 2.00
N ARG A 16 1.76 10.67 1.77
CA ARG A 16 1.92 11.55 0.61
C ARG A 16 1.78 10.82 -0.71
N LEU A 17 2.29 9.60 -0.83
CA LEU A 17 2.13 8.79 -2.03
C LEU A 17 0.65 8.49 -2.29
N PHE A 18 -0.07 8.00 -1.28
CA PHE A 18 -1.48 7.65 -1.42
C PHE A 18 -2.36 8.85 -1.76
N SER A 19 -2.14 9.99 -1.10
CA SER A 19 -2.85 11.23 -1.43
C SER A 19 -2.59 11.67 -2.88
N ARG A 20 -1.33 11.60 -3.35
CA ARG A 20 -0.99 11.95 -4.73
C ARG A 20 -1.64 11.01 -5.74
N VAL A 21 -1.58 9.70 -5.50
CA VAL A 21 -2.23 8.71 -6.36
C VAL A 21 -3.72 9.02 -6.49
N TYR A 22 -4.42 9.27 -5.38
CA TYR A 22 -5.84 9.60 -5.40
C TYR A 22 -6.14 10.90 -6.17
N GLN A 23 -5.33 11.95 -5.98
CA GLN A 23 -5.47 13.22 -6.70
C GLN A 23 -5.21 13.09 -8.19
N SER A 24 -4.28 12.22 -8.60
CA SER A 24 -3.96 11.97 -10.01
C SER A 24 -5.02 11.15 -10.75
N LEU A 25 -5.91 10.45 -10.03
CA LEU A 25 -6.99 9.69 -10.65
C LEU A 25 -8.18 10.60 -10.98
N THR A 26 -8.77 10.41 -12.16
CA THR A 26 -10.09 10.97 -12.48
C THR A 26 -11.18 10.27 -11.66
N PRO A 27 -12.37 10.87 -11.50
CA PRO A 27 -13.52 10.18 -10.96
C PRO A 27 -13.82 8.89 -11.74
N GLY A 28 -14.09 7.79 -11.03
CA GLY A 28 -14.18 6.46 -11.61
C GLY A 28 -12.85 5.75 -11.83
N GLY A 29 -11.72 6.38 -11.53
CA GLY A 29 -10.38 5.83 -11.69
C GLY A 29 -10.08 4.67 -10.74
N LEU A 30 -9.09 3.85 -11.13
CA LEU A 30 -8.68 2.66 -10.40
C LEU A 30 -7.23 2.76 -9.94
N PHE A 31 -6.96 2.28 -8.73
CA PHE A 31 -5.60 2.15 -8.18
C PHE A 31 -5.31 0.70 -7.83
N ILE A 32 -4.19 0.16 -8.29
CA ILE A 32 -3.73 -1.19 -7.94
C ILE A 32 -2.62 -1.09 -6.91
N LEU A 33 -2.79 -1.75 -5.76
CA LEU A 33 -1.81 -1.80 -4.70
C LEU A 33 -1.38 -3.25 -4.43
N GLN A 34 -0.08 -3.50 -4.46
CA GLN A 34 0.50 -4.76 -4.02
C GLN A 34 1.29 -4.56 -2.73
N ALA A 35 0.60 -4.66 -1.60
CA ALA A 35 1.21 -4.45 -0.29
C ALA A 35 2.19 -5.59 0.06
N GLN A 36 3.31 -5.20 0.65
CA GLN A 36 4.38 -6.11 1.04
C GLN A 36 4.17 -6.60 2.46
N PRO A 37 4.33 -7.90 2.77
CA PRO A 37 4.12 -8.38 4.13
C PRO A 37 5.16 -7.78 5.07
N TRP A 38 4.75 -7.41 6.29
CA TRP A 38 5.62 -6.82 7.32
C TRP A 38 6.89 -7.65 7.59
N SER A 39 6.79 -8.98 7.48
CA SER A 39 7.94 -9.91 7.57
C SER A 39 9.13 -9.56 6.66
N ARG A 40 8.89 -8.95 5.50
CA ARG A 40 9.95 -8.49 4.60
C ARG A 40 10.59 -7.19 5.10
N TYR A 41 9.85 -6.32 5.80
CA TYR A 41 10.38 -5.10 6.42
C TYR A 41 11.41 -5.47 7.50
N ASN A 42 11.13 -6.52 8.27
CA ASN A 42 12.05 -7.06 9.28
C ASN A 42 13.41 -7.50 8.73
N ARG A 43 13.50 -7.90 7.47
CA ARG A 43 14.77 -8.30 6.83
C ARG A 43 15.59 -7.11 6.35
N SER A 44 14.92 -6.03 5.93
CA SER A 44 15.56 -4.84 5.35
C SER A 44 15.79 -3.71 6.36
N LYS A 45 15.24 -3.80 7.58
CA LYS A 45 15.35 -2.75 8.62
C LYS A 45 16.78 -2.41 9.04
N ARG A 46 17.76 -3.27 8.78
CA ARG A 46 19.18 -3.06 9.12
C ARG A 46 20.02 -2.52 7.95
N ALA A 47 19.40 -2.12 6.85
CA ALA A 47 20.12 -1.60 5.68
C ALA A 47 20.83 -0.25 5.94
N SER A 48 20.31 0.57 6.85
CA SER A 48 20.95 1.80 7.34
C SER A 48 20.38 2.21 8.71
N GLU A 49 21.11 3.04 9.45
CA GLU A 49 20.66 3.61 10.73
C GLU A 49 19.36 4.42 10.58
N THR A 50 19.24 5.19 9.48
CA THR A 50 18.02 5.95 9.13
C THR A 50 16.82 5.03 8.91
N THR A 51 17.01 3.93 8.17
CA THR A 51 16.00 2.90 7.91
C THR A 51 15.57 2.20 9.20
N PHE A 52 16.52 1.93 10.11
CA PHE A 52 16.23 1.32 11.40
C PHE A 52 15.41 2.24 12.32
N ARG A 53 15.76 3.54 12.38
CA ARG A 53 15.01 4.56 13.12
C ARG A 53 13.59 4.72 12.60
N HIS A 54 13.42 4.81 11.27
CA HIS A 54 12.09 4.88 10.67
C HIS A 54 11.30 3.59 10.92
N PHE A 55 11.90 2.42 10.75
CA PHE A 55 11.25 1.14 11.05
C PHE A 55 10.67 1.08 12.47
N ARG A 56 11.39 1.61 13.47
CA ARG A 56 10.91 1.68 14.86
C ARG A 56 9.76 2.67 15.08
N LYS A 57 9.62 3.65 14.19
CA LYS A 57 8.61 4.72 14.26
C LYS A 57 7.41 4.47 13.34
N VAL A 58 7.45 3.47 12.46
CA VAL A 58 6.32 3.13 11.58
C VAL A 58 5.10 2.79 12.43
N ARG A 59 4.02 3.53 12.21
CA ARG A 59 2.71 3.30 12.83
C ARG A 59 1.73 2.73 11.82
N LEU A 60 1.75 3.23 10.58
CA LEU A 60 0.88 2.77 9.50
C LEU A 60 1.47 1.51 8.84
N LYS A 61 1.05 0.33 9.27
CA LYS A 61 1.55 -0.94 8.72
C LYS A 61 0.82 -1.34 7.42
N PRO A 62 1.42 -2.24 6.60
CA PRO A 62 0.82 -2.68 5.33
C PRO A 62 -0.58 -3.28 5.45
N ASP A 63 -0.89 -3.94 6.56
CA ASP A 63 -2.20 -4.49 6.89
C ASP A 63 -3.27 -3.42 7.14
N GLN A 64 -2.86 -2.18 7.46
CA GLN A 64 -3.74 -1.04 7.68
C GLN A 64 -3.92 -0.16 6.44
N PHE A 65 -3.20 -0.45 5.34
CA PHE A 65 -3.25 0.38 4.13
C PHE A 65 -4.64 0.42 3.51
N THR A 66 -5.38 -0.69 3.53
CA THR A 66 -6.75 -0.76 2.98
C THR A 66 -7.68 0.19 3.70
N SER A 67 -7.76 0.11 5.03
CA SER A 67 -8.54 1.03 5.87
C SER A 67 -8.12 2.49 5.66
N TYR A 68 -6.82 2.77 5.66
CA TYR A 68 -6.33 4.13 5.45
C TYR A 68 -6.72 4.71 4.09
N LEU A 69 -6.63 3.92 3.02
CA LEU A 69 -7.00 4.34 1.67
C LEU A 69 -8.50 4.63 1.53
N THR A 70 -9.35 3.89 2.24
CA THR A 70 -10.81 4.13 2.19
C THR A 70 -11.25 5.23 3.15
N GLU A 71 -10.79 5.20 4.40
CA GLU A 71 -11.29 6.06 5.48
C GLU A 71 -10.63 7.44 5.50
N SER A 72 -9.35 7.53 5.13
CA SER A 72 -8.57 8.79 5.21
C SER A 72 -8.28 9.41 3.84
N VAL A 73 -8.05 8.60 2.80
CA VAL A 73 -7.70 9.12 1.46
C VAL A 73 -8.95 9.37 0.60
N GLY A 74 -9.99 8.54 0.73
CA GLY A 74 -11.29 8.73 0.08
C GLY A 74 -11.58 7.80 -1.09
N PHE A 75 -10.85 6.68 -1.25
CA PHE A 75 -11.30 5.63 -2.15
C PHE A 75 -12.64 5.05 -1.67
N SER A 76 -13.61 4.92 -2.56
CA SER A 76 -14.98 4.55 -2.18
C SER A 76 -15.13 3.06 -1.90
N SER A 77 -14.29 2.22 -2.52
CA SER A 77 -14.27 0.78 -2.28
C SER A 77 -12.94 0.17 -2.69
N TYR A 78 -12.73 -1.08 -2.27
CA TYR A 78 -11.63 -1.90 -2.76
C TYR A 78 -12.05 -3.37 -2.86
N ARG A 79 -11.29 -4.14 -3.65
CA ARG A 79 -11.42 -5.60 -3.73
C ARG A 79 -10.06 -6.27 -3.82
N LEU A 80 -9.95 -7.48 -3.29
CA LEU A 80 -8.78 -8.32 -3.44
C LEU A 80 -8.81 -8.98 -4.84
N LEU A 81 -7.73 -8.82 -5.61
CA LEU A 81 -7.56 -9.34 -6.96
C LEU A 81 -6.78 -10.66 -7.04
N THR A 82 -6.19 -11.16 -5.94
CA THR A 82 -5.37 -12.39 -6.02
C THR A 82 -6.18 -13.56 -6.56
N HIS A 83 -5.76 -14.02 -7.74
CA HIS A 83 -6.39 -14.98 -8.62
C HIS A 83 -6.57 -16.37 -7.98
N THR A 84 -7.83 -16.80 -7.96
CA THR A 84 -8.31 -18.17 -8.17
C THR A 84 -7.32 -19.08 -8.92
N GLY A 85 -6.86 -20.16 -8.30
CA GLY A 85 -6.65 -21.44 -9.03
C GLY A 85 -5.24 -21.88 -9.48
N ARG A 86 -4.17 -21.07 -9.48
CA ARG A 86 -2.82 -21.59 -9.84
C ARG A 86 -1.95 -21.83 -8.61
N LYS A 87 -1.66 -23.11 -8.33
CA LYS A 87 -0.63 -23.49 -7.34
C LYS A 87 0.71 -22.84 -7.73
N PRO A 88 1.48 -22.35 -6.75
CA PRO A 88 2.66 -21.53 -7.01
C PRO A 88 3.79 -22.32 -7.66
N ALA A 89 4.47 -21.68 -8.62
CA ALA A 89 5.82 -22.07 -9.02
C ALA A 89 6.78 -21.82 -7.84
N ARG A 90 6.96 -22.86 -7.02
CA ARG A 90 8.04 -23.20 -6.06
C ARG A 90 8.85 -22.14 -5.26
N THR A 91 8.73 -20.82 -5.39
CA THR A 91 9.65 -19.89 -4.67
C THR A 91 9.10 -18.52 -4.22
N GLY A 92 7.84 -18.17 -4.47
CA GLY A 92 7.32 -16.82 -4.12
C GLY A 92 6.10 -16.85 -3.18
N LYS A 93 6.24 -16.33 -1.95
CA LYS A 93 5.08 -16.02 -1.09
C LYS A 93 4.12 -15.11 -1.87
N GLN A 94 2.89 -15.56 -2.13
CA GLN A 94 1.86 -14.75 -2.78
C GLN A 94 1.66 -13.45 -2.00
N ARG A 95 1.65 -12.32 -2.71
CA ARG A 95 1.43 -10.99 -2.12
C ARG A 95 0.04 -10.54 -2.54
N PRO A 96 -0.80 -10.10 -1.60
CA PRO A 96 -2.14 -9.64 -1.93
C PRO A 96 -2.04 -8.46 -2.89
N VAL A 97 -2.90 -8.47 -3.90
CA VAL A 97 -3.07 -7.39 -4.88
C VAL A 97 -4.48 -6.86 -4.66
N TYR A 98 -4.61 -5.58 -4.37
CA TYR A 98 -5.88 -4.92 -4.16
C TYR A 98 -6.15 -3.94 -5.29
N LEU A 99 -7.42 -3.84 -5.69
CA LEU A 99 -7.92 -2.81 -6.58
C LEU A 99 -8.78 -1.86 -5.77
N PHE A 100 -8.44 -0.58 -5.78
CA PHE A 100 -9.20 0.49 -5.16
C PHE A 100 -9.93 1.30 -6.23
N TYR A 101 -11.15 1.70 -5.93
CA TYR A 101 -12.01 2.48 -6.82
C TYR A 101 -12.21 3.89 -6.27
N LYS A 102 -11.89 4.89 -7.09
CA LYS A 102 -12.25 6.28 -6.81
C LYS A 102 -13.67 6.51 -7.30
N GLY A 103 -14.56 6.88 -6.39
CA GLY A 103 -15.96 7.11 -6.69
C GLY A 103 -16.21 8.13 -7.80
N PRO A 104 -17.44 8.18 -8.33
CA PRO A 104 -17.84 9.24 -9.24
C PRO A 104 -17.67 10.61 -8.55
N ALA A 105 -17.51 11.67 -9.35
CA ALA A 105 -17.55 13.01 -8.80
C ALA A 105 -18.92 13.19 -8.15
N HIS A 106 -18.96 13.78 -6.96
CA HIS A 106 -20.22 14.28 -6.43
C HIS A 106 -20.80 15.23 -7.49
N ARG A 107 -21.81 14.78 -8.22
CA ARG A 107 -22.64 15.66 -9.02
C ARG A 107 -23.34 16.58 -8.00
N LYS A 108 -23.00 17.87 -8.07
CA LYS A 108 -23.77 18.91 -7.40
C LYS A 108 -25.14 19.01 -8.06
#